data_AF-A0A938IC94-F1
#
_entry.id   AF-A0A938IC94-F1
#
_cell.length_a   1.000
_cell.length_b   1.000
_cell.length_c   1.000
_cell.angle_alpha   90.00
_cell.angle_beta   90.00
_cell.angle_gamma   90.00
#
_symmetry.space_group_name_H-M   'P 1'
#
loop_
_entity.id
_entity.type
_entity.pdbx_description
1 polymer ?
#
loop_
_entity_poly.entity_id
_entity_poly.type
_entity_poly.pdbx_seq_one_letter_code
_entity_poly.pdbx_strand_id
1 'polypeptide(L)'
;MPSTPNALDLLGAVLLTIGLSNGSALCAAASAPAQSPAEYAAAHDAKLGAARRDAEAVTRELELGWKYLLTDEKREVAEYFTAQAGTLDSYQRRLISRARQLSDRDPSLWPVEAELAWYDPKKHAPKQPIPRKRLAEDDPLVSAARTALAAPLPRAIAATWSYDWGTRGLQRSSRRAEDDPERIFANACLGLPPDADWALALVLRALDDGAQSTALAAFAHAYTDREGGVYPFTLYEAWSAGREMEMPDVDTLGLLHDLTNDWKTFVAPVPQKQHAKLYEGTLFPLFVPARAHRAPREGLAQTYLRAEPGLSEGYEAAVIRFHALWDYMNELPPKLAGALSENRNWDKYFKQWTASLAKQQVLYERGHVRQLRLLDDELALRQLLLSCMRELGVLGRTALPKAAGTDGH
;
A
#
# COMPACT_ATOMS: atom_id res chain seq x y z
N MET A 1 42.93 16.29 17.38
CA MET A 1 41.50 15.95 17.28
C MET A 1 41.39 14.74 16.36
N PRO A 2 40.79 13.62 16.77
CA PRO A 2 40.64 12.47 15.89
C PRO A 2 39.55 12.80 14.86
N SER A 3 39.87 12.61 13.58
CA SER A 3 38.93 12.72 12.48
C SER A 3 37.85 11.65 12.63
N THR A 4 36.61 12.07 12.83
CA THR A 4 35.43 11.21 12.71
C THR A 4 35.41 10.58 11.31
N PRO A 5 35.35 9.25 11.18
CA PRO A 5 35.29 8.61 9.87
C PRO A 5 33.99 8.99 9.16
N ASN A 6 34.09 9.12 7.84
CA ASN A 6 33.00 9.52 6.98
C ASN A 6 31.97 8.37 6.91
N ALA A 7 30.67 8.68 6.89
CA ALA A 7 29.59 7.68 6.92
C ALA A 7 29.64 6.66 5.75
N LEU A 8 30.45 6.93 4.71
CA LEU A 8 30.73 6.03 3.60
C LEU A 8 31.62 4.83 3.97
N ASP A 9 32.53 4.97 4.95
CA ASP A 9 33.44 3.88 5.34
C ASP A 9 32.76 2.82 6.22
N LEU A 10 31.73 3.21 6.97
CA LEU A 10 30.97 2.30 7.83
C LEU A 10 30.01 1.39 7.04
N LEU A 11 29.41 1.88 5.95
CA LEU A 11 28.56 1.06 5.08
C LEU A 11 29.38 -0.01 4.33
N GLY A 12 30.62 0.29 3.93
CA GLY A 12 31.52 -0.68 3.31
C GLY A 12 32.03 -1.75 4.27
N ALA A 13 32.35 -1.39 5.51
CA ALA A 13 32.89 -2.30 6.51
C ALA A 13 31.84 -3.27 7.10
N VAL A 14 30.59 -2.83 7.26
CA VAL A 14 29.50 -3.69 7.76
C VAL A 14 29.10 -4.74 6.72
N LEU A 15 29.19 -4.42 5.42
CA LEU A 15 28.90 -5.38 4.34
C LEU A 15 29.92 -6.51 4.21
N LEU A 16 31.16 -6.33 4.69
CA LEU A 16 32.22 -7.34 4.58
C LEU A 16 32.27 -8.35 5.73
N THR A 17 31.58 -8.09 6.86
CA THR A 17 31.84 -8.83 8.11
C THR A 17 30.79 -9.91 8.44
N ILE A 18 29.69 -10.04 7.67
CA ILE A 18 28.57 -10.95 8.03
C ILE A 18 28.56 -12.28 7.24
N GLY A 19 29.51 -12.54 6.33
CA GLY A 19 29.33 -13.58 5.32
C GLY A 19 30.39 -14.67 5.18
N LEU A 20 31.12 -15.09 6.23
CA LEU A 20 32.09 -16.20 6.09
C LEU A 20 32.15 -17.11 7.33
N SER A 21 31.10 -17.90 7.56
CA SER A 21 31.26 -19.20 8.24
C SER A 21 30.04 -20.08 8.00
N ASN A 22 30.11 -20.94 6.99
CA ASN A 22 29.62 -22.32 7.03
C ASN A 22 30.05 -23.03 5.75
N GLY A 23 31.08 -23.85 5.87
CA GLY A 23 31.58 -24.71 4.81
C GLY A 23 30.87 -26.06 4.76
N SER A 24 30.95 -26.65 3.57
CA SER A 24 30.85 -28.08 3.23
C SER A 24 29.45 -28.64 2.97
N ALA A 25 29.06 -28.67 1.68
CA ALA A 25 29.15 -29.86 0.82
C ALA A 25 28.12 -29.76 -0.32
N LEU A 26 28.56 -29.40 -1.53
CA LEU A 26 27.72 -29.53 -2.73
C LEU A 26 28.54 -30.10 -3.87
N CYS A 27 28.03 -31.22 -4.40
CA CYS A 27 28.44 -31.87 -5.62
C CYS A 27 28.57 -30.85 -6.76
N ALA A 28 29.61 -31.04 -7.59
CA ALA A 28 29.82 -30.31 -8.83
C ALA A 28 28.70 -30.61 -9.85
N ALA A 29 27.58 -29.91 -9.74
CA ALA A 29 26.71 -29.68 -10.87
C ALA A 29 27.43 -28.72 -11.81
N ALA A 30 27.63 -29.13 -13.06
CA ALA A 30 28.19 -28.31 -14.11
C ALA A 30 27.44 -26.96 -14.14
N SER A 31 28.12 -25.90 -13.73
CA SER A 31 27.54 -24.57 -13.66
C SER A 31 27.18 -24.15 -15.09
N ALA A 32 25.89 -23.97 -15.35
CA ALA A 32 25.44 -23.30 -16.57
C ALA A 32 26.22 -21.97 -16.70
N PRO A 33 26.56 -21.54 -17.93
CA PRO A 33 27.25 -20.27 -18.13
C PRO A 33 26.47 -19.16 -17.41
N ALA A 34 27.18 -18.37 -16.59
CA ALA A 34 26.58 -17.29 -15.83
C ALA A 34 25.87 -16.33 -16.79
N GLN A 35 24.54 -16.23 -16.66
CA GLN A 35 23.75 -15.26 -17.42
C GLN A 35 24.17 -13.84 -17.02
N SER A 36 24.22 -12.94 -17.99
CA SER A 36 24.40 -11.51 -17.69
C SER A 36 23.19 -10.97 -16.93
N PRO A 37 23.33 -9.90 -16.12
CA PRO A 37 22.19 -9.28 -15.43
C PRO A 37 21.03 -8.89 -16.36
N ALA A 38 21.36 -8.48 -17.60
CA ALA A 38 20.37 -8.11 -18.60
C ALA A 38 19.60 -9.33 -19.13
N GLU A 39 20.28 -10.45 -19.40
CA GLU A 39 19.64 -11.70 -19.81
C GLU A 39 18.78 -12.29 -18.69
N TYR A 40 19.27 -12.24 -17.44
CA TYR A 40 18.50 -12.69 -16.28
C TYR A 40 17.23 -11.85 -16.09
N ALA A 41 17.33 -10.51 -16.16
CA ALA A 41 16.19 -9.62 -16.08
C ALA A 41 15.18 -9.88 -17.20
N ALA A 42 15.65 -10.08 -18.45
CA ALA A 42 14.78 -10.37 -19.58
C ALA A 42 14.05 -11.73 -19.42
N ALA A 43 14.76 -12.78 -18.98
CA ALA A 43 14.16 -14.09 -18.72
C ALA A 43 13.13 -14.03 -17.59
N HIS A 44 13.44 -13.29 -16.53
CA HIS A 44 12.54 -13.03 -15.43
C HIS A 44 11.27 -12.28 -15.90
N ASP A 45 11.42 -11.21 -16.66
CA ASP A 45 10.30 -10.41 -17.17
C ASP A 45 9.42 -11.21 -18.13
N ALA A 46 10.01 -12.11 -18.92
CA ALA A 46 9.26 -13.06 -19.73
C ALA A 46 8.43 -14.02 -18.87
N LYS A 47 9.00 -14.55 -17.78
CA LYS A 47 8.29 -15.42 -16.82
C LYS A 47 7.15 -14.67 -16.14
N LEU A 48 7.40 -13.45 -15.65
CA LEU A 48 6.36 -12.58 -15.08
C LEU A 48 5.25 -12.30 -16.08
N GLY A 49 5.61 -11.92 -17.31
CA GLY A 49 4.65 -11.58 -18.35
C GLY A 49 3.74 -12.74 -18.73
N ALA A 50 4.27 -13.97 -18.77
CA ALA A 50 3.46 -15.17 -18.98
C ALA A 50 2.49 -15.41 -17.80
N ALA A 51 3.01 -15.44 -16.58
CA ALA A 51 2.22 -15.64 -15.37
C ALA A 51 1.12 -14.58 -15.18
N ARG A 52 1.38 -13.31 -15.52
CA ARG A 52 0.36 -12.24 -15.49
C ARG A 52 -0.81 -12.54 -16.42
N ARG A 53 -0.55 -12.97 -17.65
CA ARG A 53 -1.62 -13.30 -18.61
C ARG A 53 -2.47 -14.46 -18.12
N ASP A 54 -1.84 -15.48 -17.55
CA ASP A 54 -2.54 -16.63 -16.97
C ASP A 54 -3.38 -16.20 -15.76
N ALA A 55 -2.82 -15.36 -14.88
CA ALA A 55 -3.53 -14.80 -13.73
C ALA A 55 -4.75 -13.96 -14.15
N GLU A 56 -4.60 -13.14 -15.20
CA GLU A 56 -5.69 -12.32 -15.74
C GLU A 56 -6.80 -13.16 -16.38
N ALA A 57 -6.46 -14.28 -17.02
CA ALA A 57 -7.45 -15.21 -17.57
C ALA A 57 -8.27 -15.87 -16.44
N VAL A 58 -7.59 -16.37 -15.41
CA VAL A 58 -8.24 -16.96 -14.22
C VAL A 58 -9.10 -15.93 -13.50
N THR A 59 -8.58 -14.71 -13.29
CA THR A 59 -9.32 -13.64 -12.61
C THR A 59 -10.60 -13.28 -13.36
N ARG A 60 -10.56 -13.22 -14.70
CA ARG A 60 -11.76 -12.99 -15.51
C ARG A 60 -12.80 -14.11 -15.37
N GLU A 61 -12.38 -15.37 -15.32
CA GLU A 61 -13.29 -16.52 -15.08
C GLU A 61 -13.94 -16.41 -13.69
N LEU A 62 -13.14 -16.09 -12.67
CA LEU A 62 -13.60 -15.88 -11.30
C LEU A 62 -14.62 -14.74 -11.21
N GLU A 63 -14.31 -13.57 -11.76
CA GLU A 63 -15.18 -12.39 -11.75
C GLU A 63 -16.51 -12.64 -12.47
N LEU A 64 -16.46 -13.36 -13.61
CA LEU A 64 -17.66 -13.74 -14.33
C LEU A 64 -18.54 -14.68 -13.50
N GLY A 65 -17.94 -15.70 -12.87
CA GLY A 65 -18.67 -16.61 -11.98
C GLY A 65 -19.28 -15.89 -10.79
N TRP A 66 -18.49 -15.04 -10.12
CA TRP A 66 -18.89 -14.30 -8.93
C TRP A 66 -20.10 -13.38 -9.16
N LYS A 67 -20.17 -12.75 -10.33
CA LYS A 67 -21.28 -11.87 -10.74
C LYS A 67 -22.64 -12.57 -10.72
N TYR A 68 -22.68 -13.88 -10.94
CA TYR A 68 -23.92 -14.67 -11.02
C TYR A 68 -24.21 -15.50 -9.76
N LEU A 69 -23.52 -15.21 -8.67
CA LEU A 69 -23.79 -15.83 -7.37
C LEU A 69 -24.86 -15.08 -6.60
N LEU A 70 -25.71 -15.83 -5.91
CA LEU A 70 -26.57 -15.32 -4.86
C LEU A 70 -25.75 -14.94 -3.62
N THR A 71 -26.31 -14.11 -2.74
CA THR A 71 -25.62 -13.64 -1.52
C THR A 71 -25.15 -14.80 -0.64
N ASP A 72 -25.98 -15.84 -0.45
CA ASP A 72 -25.61 -16.99 0.37
C ASP A 72 -24.48 -17.83 -0.28
N GLU A 73 -24.49 -17.97 -1.61
CA GLU A 73 -23.43 -18.66 -2.35
C GLU A 73 -22.11 -17.89 -2.27
N LYS A 74 -22.15 -16.55 -2.33
CA LYS A 74 -20.94 -15.72 -2.13
C LYS A 74 -20.34 -15.94 -0.75
N ARG A 75 -21.18 -15.98 0.29
CA ARG A 75 -20.74 -16.27 1.65
C ARG A 75 -20.13 -17.67 1.75
N GLU A 76 -20.78 -18.69 1.21
CA GLU A 76 -20.29 -20.07 1.21
C GLU A 76 -18.93 -20.20 0.49
N VAL A 77 -18.77 -19.57 -0.69
CA VAL A 77 -17.48 -19.54 -1.41
C VAL A 77 -16.41 -18.85 -0.56
N ALA A 78 -16.72 -17.71 0.07
CA ALA A 78 -15.76 -16.96 0.88
C ALA A 78 -15.32 -17.72 2.14
N GLU A 79 -16.27 -18.37 2.83
CA GLU A 79 -15.99 -19.22 4.00
C GLU A 79 -15.15 -20.44 3.60
N TYR A 80 -15.52 -21.12 2.51
CA TYR A 80 -14.80 -22.30 2.03
C TYR A 80 -13.37 -21.94 1.58
N PHE A 81 -13.22 -20.86 0.81
CA PHE A 81 -11.90 -20.34 0.43
C PHE A 81 -11.06 -19.98 1.65
N THR A 82 -11.64 -19.29 2.64
CA THR A 82 -10.95 -18.88 3.86
C THR A 82 -10.43 -20.09 4.64
N ALA A 83 -11.26 -21.13 4.79
CA ALA A 83 -10.88 -22.37 5.43
C ALA A 83 -9.72 -23.06 4.70
N GLN A 84 -9.82 -23.21 3.37
CA GLN A 84 -8.79 -23.87 2.56
C GLN A 84 -7.49 -23.07 2.52
N ALA A 85 -7.56 -21.75 2.32
CA ALA A 85 -6.39 -20.86 2.28
C ALA A 85 -5.64 -20.85 3.63
N GLY A 86 -6.35 -21.09 4.74
CA GLY A 86 -5.77 -21.26 6.06
C GLY A 86 -4.80 -22.45 6.17
N THR A 87 -4.99 -23.49 5.35
CA THR A 87 -4.18 -24.73 5.34
C THR A 87 -2.94 -24.67 4.46
N LEU A 88 -2.82 -23.67 3.58
CA LEU A 88 -1.66 -23.54 2.69
C LEU A 88 -0.39 -23.17 3.46
N ASP A 89 0.66 -23.98 3.34
CA ASP A 89 2.02 -23.65 3.82
C ASP A 89 2.80 -22.82 2.78
N SER A 90 2.26 -21.65 2.47
CA SER A 90 2.85 -20.74 1.49
C SER A 90 3.92 -19.83 2.10
N TYR A 91 4.75 -19.22 1.26
CA TYR A 91 5.71 -18.24 1.71
C TYR A 91 5.03 -16.97 2.25
N GLN A 92 3.98 -16.47 1.61
CA GLN A 92 3.12 -15.40 2.11
C GLN A 92 2.56 -15.71 3.51
N ARG A 93 2.10 -16.94 3.77
CA ARG A 93 1.55 -17.32 5.09
C ARG A 93 2.61 -17.26 6.19
N ARG A 94 3.85 -17.65 5.90
CA ARG A 94 4.98 -17.47 6.83
C ARG A 94 5.28 -15.99 7.09
N LEU A 95 5.22 -15.14 6.06
CA LEU A 95 5.40 -13.70 6.19
C LEU A 95 4.28 -13.03 7.00
N ILE A 96 3.02 -13.45 6.81
CA ILE A 96 1.86 -12.99 7.59
C ILE A 96 2.01 -13.40 9.05
N SER A 97 2.35 -14.65 9.33
CA SER A 97 2.59 -15.14 10.69
C SER A 97 3.66 -14.30 11.40
N ARG A 98 4.75 -13.97 10.70
CA ARG A 98 5.80 -13.07 11.21
C ARG A 98 5.30 -11.64 11.43
N ALA A 99 4.52 -11.08 10.50
CA ALA A 99 3.95 -9.73 10.66
C ALA A 99 2.98 -9.66 11.85
N ARG A 100 2.18 -10.69 12.10
CA ARG A 100 1.26 -10.76 13.25
C ARG A 100 1.95 -10.68 14.60
N GLN A 101 3.22 -11.12 14.68
CA GLN A 101 4.04 -10.97 15.89
C GLN A 101 4.38 -9.50 16.22
N LEU A 102 4.17 -8.58 15.28
CA LEU A 102 4.33 -7.13 15.51
C LEU A 102 3.13 -6.52 16.24
N SER A 103 2.00 -7.24 16.34
CA SER A 103 0.85 -6.74 17.07
C SER A 103 1.14 -6.76 18.56
N ASP A 104 1.05 -5.59 19.19
CA ASP A 104 1.17 -5.38 20.63
C ASP A 104 -0.19 -5.37 21.34
N ARG A 105 -1.25 -5.69 20.60
CA ARG A 105 -2.64 -5.61 21.06
C ARG A 105 -3.50 -6.67 20.40
N ASP A 106 -4.55 -7.07 21.10
CA ASP A 106 -5.66 -7.82 20.52
C ASP A 106 -6.32 -7.04 19.36
N PRO A 107 -6.60 -7.69 18.21
CA PRO A 107 -7.29 -7.08 17.08
C PRO A 107 -8.58 -6.34 17.45
N SER A 108 -9.40 -6.93 18.31
CA SER A 108 -10.71 -6.38 18.70
C SER A 108 -10.62 -5.05 19.46
N LEU A 109 -9.46 -4.72 20.02
CA LEU A 109 -9.20 -3.51 20.79
C LEU A 109 -8.64 -2.34 19.95
N TRP A 110 -8.44 -2.53 18.65
CA TRP A 110 -8.12 -1.41 17.76
C TRP A 110 -9.38 -0.58 17.48
N PRO A 111 -9.25 0.76 17.41
CA PRO A 111 -10.39 1.64 17.14
C PRO A 111 -10.95 1.36 15.74
N VAL A 112 -12.24 1.65 15.58
CA VAL A 112 -12.86 1.74 14.27
C VAL A 112 -12.45 3.07 13.64
N GLU A 113 -12.18 3.06 12.35
CA GLU A 113 -11.86 4.22 11.53
C GLU A 113 -12.92 5.30 11.73
N ALA A 114 -12.46 6.48 12.15
CA ALA A 114 -13.31 7.65 12.30
C ALA A 114 -13.62 8.27 10.94
N GLU A 115 -14.72 8.99 10.86
CA GLU A 115 -15.03 9.77 9.68
C GLU A 115 -13.94 10.85 9.47
N LEU A 116 -13.52 11.07 8.22
CA LEU A 116 -12.46 12.03 7.91
C LEU A 116 -12.86 13.45 8.37
N ALA A 117 -12.10 14.02 9.30
CA ALA A 117 -12.28 15.41 9.72
C ALA A 117 -11.94 16.37 8.56
N TRP A 118 -12.51 17.57 8.58
CA TRP A 118 -12.16 18.65 7.67
C TRP A 118 -11.95 19.95 8.46
N TYR A 119 -11.22 20.90 7.90
CA TYR A 119 -10.95 22.16 8.59
C TYR A 119 -12.22 23.00 8.74
N ASP A 120 -12.47 23.52 9.94
CA ASP A 120 -13.65 24.36 10.22
C ASP A 120 -13.54 25.74 9.53
N PRO A 121 -14.45 26.07 8.59
CA PRO A 121 -14.48 27.37 7.93
C PRO A 121 -14.56 28.55 8.90
N LYS A 122 -15.29 28.40 10.02
CA LYS A 122 -15.43 29.49 11.01
C LYS A 122 -14.13 29.74 11.78
N LYS A 123 -13.29 28.71 11.93
CA LYS A 123 -12.01 28.82 12.62
C LYS A 123 -10.91 29.30 11.67
N HIS A 124 -10.80 28.70 10.49
CA HIS A 124 -9.64 28.91 9.59
C HIS A 124 -9.89 29.98 8.51
N ALA A 125 -11.14 30.26 8.15
CA ALA A 125 -11.50 31.29 7.17
C ALA A 125 -12.73 32.12 7.61
N PRO A 126 -12.72 32.76 8.80
CA PRO A 126 -13.91 33.37 9.41
C PRO A 126 -14.56 34.50 8.60
N LYS A 127 -13.81 35.17 7.73
CA LYS A 127 -14.33 36.25 6.87
C LYS A 127 -15.07 35.72 5.63
N GLN A 128 -14.92 34.43 5.34
CA GLN A 128 -15.58 33.74 4.23
C GLN A 128 -15.94 32.29 4.64
N PRO A 129 -16.83 32.11 5.62
CA PRO A 129 -17.20 30.78 6.08
C PRO A 129 -18.10 30.11 5.04
N ILE A 130 -17.53 29.23 4.22
CA ILE A 130 -18.29 28.41 3.25
C ILE A 130 -18.91 27.23 4.00
N PRO A 131 -20.24 27.05 4.00
CA PRO A 131 -20.88 25.88 4.58
C PRO A 131 -20.35 24.58 3.95
N ARG A 132 -20.07 23.57 4.78
CA ARG A 132 -19.51 22.30 4.33
C ARG A 132 -20.59 21.22 4.29
N LYS A 133 -20.63 20.47 3.18
CA LYS A 133 -21.53 19.33 2.98
C LYS A 133 -20.71 18.13 2.54
N ARG A 134 -20.78 17.04 3.30
CA ARG A 134 -20.18 15.77 2.90
C ARG A 134 -20.90 15.20 1.68
N LEU A 135 -20.11 14.79 0.69
CA LEU A 135 -20.59 14.12 -0.50
C LEU A 135 -20.63 12.61 -0.28
N ALA A 136 -21.63 11.94 -0.85
CA ALA A 136 -21.73 10.49 -0.81
C ALA A 136 -20.64 9.85 -1.68
N GLU A 137 -20.23 8.62 -1.37
CA GLU A 137 -19.16 7.94 -2.10
C GLU A 137 -19.50 7.65 -3.56
N ASP A 138 -20.78 7.45 -3.85
CA ASP A 138 -21.35 7.19 -5.18
C ASP A 138 -21.77 8.46 -5.93
N ASP A 139 -21.54 9.64 -5.33
CA ASP A 139 -21.81 10.93 -5.99
C ASP A 139 -20.95 11.05 -7.27
N PRO A 140 -21.53 11.42 -8.43
CA PRO A 140 -20.79 11.62 -9.67
C PRO A 140 -19.60 12.59 -9.53
N LEU A 141 -19.71 13.62 -8.70
CA LEU A 141 -18.62 14.56 -8.42
C LEU A 141 -17.48 13.86 -7.67
N VAL A 142 -17.80 12.99 -6.72
CA VAL A 142 -16.80 12.19 -5.99
C VAL A 142 -16.12 11.20 -6.94
N SER A 143 -16.87 10.53 -7.81
CA SER A 143 -16.31 9.60 -8.79
C SER A 143 -15.32 10.30 -9.76
N ALA A 144 -15.71 11.45 -10.29
CA ALA A 144 -14.87 12.26 -11.16
C ALA A 144 -13.62 12.77 -10.43
N ALA A 145 -13.78 13.34 -9.23
CA ALA A 145 -12.68 13.86 -8.44
C ALA A 145 -11.73 12.76 -7.97
N ARG A 146 -12.26 11.60 -7.56
CA ARG A 146 -11.45 10.43 -7.17
C ARG A 146 -10.59 9.96 -8.33
N THR A 147 -11.15 9.88 -9.55
CA THR A 147 -10.36 9.50 -10.74
C THR A 147 -9.24 10.49 -11.04
N ALA A 148 -9.45 11.78 -10.78
CA ALA A 148 -8.46 12.82 -11.05
C ALA A 148 -7.41 12.98 -9.93
N LEU A 149 -7.83 12.94 -8.66
CA LEU A 149 -7.06 13.40 -7.51
C LEU A 149 -6.75 12.29 -6.49
N ALA A 150 -7.48 11.18 -6.49
CA ALA A 150 -7.30 10.12 -5.51
C ALA A 150 -7.52 8.75 -6.16
N ALA A 151 -6.95 8.58 -7.36
CA ALA A 151 -7.16 7.37 -8.14
C ALA A 151 -6.62 6.19 -7.33
N PRO A 152 -7.44 5.14 -7.12
CA PRO A 152 -6.96 3.98 -6.40
C PRO A 152 -5.74 3.40 -7.12
N LEU A 153 -4.75 2.97 -6.34
CA LEU A 153 -3.58 2.30 -6.93
C LEU A 153 -4.04 1.09 -7.76
N PRO A 154 -3.39 0.79 -8.90
CA PRO A 154 -3.68 -0.41 -9.64
C PRO A 154 -3.60 -1.63 -8.72
N ARG A 155 -4.60 -2.51 -8.78
CA ARG A 155 -4.66 -3.71 -7.93
C ARG A 155 -4.65 -3.34 -6.43
N ALA A 156 -5.37 -2.30 -6.03
CA ALA A 156 -5.54 -1.91 -4.62
C ALA A 156 -6.26 -3.01 -3.82
N ILE A 157 -5.83 -3.19 -2.58
CA ILE A 157 -6.36 -4.20 -1.67
C ILE A 157 -7.69 -3.71 -1.11
N ALA A 158 -8.65 -4.62 -1.01
CA ALA A 158 -9.88 -4.44 -0.26
C ALA A 158 -9.57 -4.58 1.24
N ALA A 159 -9.21 -3.49 1.92
CA ALA A 159 -8.72 -3.51 3.30
C ALA A 159 -9.84 -3.35 4.34
N THR A 160 -9.83 -4.19 5.39
CA THR A 160 -10.51 -3.98 6.68
C THR A 160 -9.58 -3.39 7.73
N TRP A 161 -8.27 -3.36 7.46
CA TRP A 161 -7.27 -2.79 8.35
C TRP A 161 -6.51 -1.68 7.63
N SER A 162 -6.49 -0.49 8.23
CA SER A 162 -5.71 0.65 7.75
C SER A 162 -4.72 1.12 8.81
N TYR A 163 -3.66 1.76 8.36
CA TYR A 163 -2.71 2.45 9.23
C TYR A 163 -3.01 3.95 9.20
N ASP A 164 -3.26 4.54 10.36
CA ASP A 164 -3.42 5.97 10.51
C ASP A 164 -2.06 6.60 10.83
N TRP A 165 -1.54 7.37 9.88
CA TRP A 165 -0.26 8.04 9.98
C TRP A 165 -0.21 9.17 11.03
N GLY A 166 -1.36 9.74 11.39
CA GLY A 166 -1.46 10.79 12.39
C GLY A 166 -1.40 10.22 13.81
N THR A 167 -2.23 9.21 14.09
CA THR A 167 -2.25 8.55 15.41
C THR A 167 -1.19 7.47 15.57
N ARG A 168 -0.58 7.02 14.46
CA ARG A 168 0.36 5.91 14.38
C ARG A 168 -0.23 4.58 14.88
N GLY A 169 -1.54 4.45 14.78
CA GLY A 169 -2.31 3.28 15.18
C GLY A 169 -2.87 2.53 13.98
N LEU A 170 -3.22 1.26 14.20
CA LEU A 170 -4.12 0.58 13.27
C LEU A 170 -5.56 1.00 13.53
N GLN A 171 -6.34 1.01 12.47
CA GLN A 171 -7.78 1.22 12.52
C GLN A 171 -8.48 0.09 11.78
N ARG A 172 -9.66 -0.28 12.29
CA ARG A 172 -10.58 -1.20 11.60
C ARG A 172 -11.50 -0.40 10.70
N SER A 173 -11.71 -0.86 9.48
CA SER A 173 -12.63 -0.21 8.55
C SER A 173 -14.03 -0.15 9.16
N SER A 174 -14.65 1.03 9.09
CA SER A 174 -16.07 1.19 9.42
C SER A 174 -16.99 0.70 8.30
N ARG A 175 -16.44 0.45 7.10
CA ARG A 175 -17.20 0.19 5.87
C ARG A 175 -17.25 -1.28 5.49
N ARG A 176 -16.31 -2.08 5.96
CA ARG A 176 -16.18 -3.50 5.58
C ARG A 176 -15.95 -4.35 6.82
N ALA A 177 -16.72 -5.43 6.91
CA ALA A 177 -16.51 -6.46 7.93
C ALA A 177 -15.34 -7.38 7.51
N GLU A 178 -14.71 -8.03 8.49
CA GLU A 178 -13.61 -8.96 8.22
C GLU A 178 -14.06 -10.18 7.40
N ASP A 179 -15.30 -10.61 7.59
CA ASP A 179 -15.97 -11.73 6.90
C ASP A 179 -16.74 -11.31 5.65
N ASP A 180 -16.62 -10.05 5.20
CA ASP A 180 -17.28 -9.57 3.98
C ASP A 180 -16.86 -10.41 2.74
N PRO A 181 -17.80 -11.15 2.11
CA PRO A 181 -17.49 -12.01 0.98
C PRO A 181 -16.91 -11.24 -0.22
N GLU A 182 -17.36 -10.02 -0.48
CA GLU A 182 -16.87 -9.21 -1.60
C GLU A 182 -15.40 -8.83 -1.40
N ARG A 183 -15.01 -8.52 -0.16
CA ARG A 183 -13.63 -8.24 0.22
C ARG A 183 -12.75 -9.46 0.05
N ILE A 184 -13.18 -10.61 0.60
CA ILE A 184 -12.43 -11.86 0.55
C ILE A 184 -12.20 -12.26 -0.92
N PHE A 185 -13.25 -12.22 -1.74
CA PHE A 185 -13.16 -12.50 -3.17
C PHE A 185 -12.21 -11.54 -3.89
N ALA A 186 -12.37 -10.22 -3.70
CA ALA A 186 -11.52 -9.23 -4.36
C ALA A 186 -10.03 -9.42 -4.01
N ASN A 187 -9.70 -9.70 -2.75
CA ASN A 187 -8.33 -9.96 -2.32
C ASN A 187 -7.80 -11.32 -2.81
N ALA A 188 -8.64 -12.35 -2.87
CA ALA A 188 -8.27 -13.65 -3.44
C ALA A 188 -7.96 -13.55 -4.95
N CYS A 189 -8.70 -12.72 -5.69
CA CYS A 189 -8.38 -12.36 -7.08
C CYS A 189 -7.05 -11.58 -7.21
N LEU A 190 -6.57 -10.95 -6.14
CA LEU A 190 -5.23 -10.38 -6.06
C LEU A 190 -4.16 -11.41 -5.67
N GLY A 191 -4.54 -12.67 -5.40
CA GLY A 191 -3.63 -13.70 -4.91
C GLY A 191 -3.22 -13.48 -3.46
N LEU A 192 -4.10 -12.88 -2.65
CA LEU A 192 -3.84 -12.63 -1.24
C LEU A 192 -4.68 -13.56 -0.37
N PRO A 193 -4.07 -14.16 0.67
CA PRO A 193 -4.81 -14.97 1.63
C PRO A 193 -5.61 -14.06 2.58
N PRO A 194 -6.52 -14.64 3.39
CA PRO A 194 -7.10 -13.93 4.53
C PRO A 194 -6.02 -13.30 5.42
N ASP A 195 -6.35 -12.19 6.09
CA ASP A 195 -5.48 -11.39 6.97
C ASP A 195 -4.32 -10.65 6.29
N ALA A 196 -4.18 -10.71 4.96
CA ALA A 196 -3.08 -10.05 4.26
C ALA A 196 -3.06 -8.53 4.50
N ASP A 197 -4.22 -7.88 4.49
CA ASP A 197 -4.36 -6.45 4.77
C ASP A 197 -3.96 -6.08 6.19
N TRP A 198 -4.34 -6.89 7.19
CA TRP A 198 -3.89 -6.69 8.56
C TRP A 198 -2.36 -6.79 8.70
N ALA A 199 -1.75 -7.81 8.09
CA ALA A 199 -0.30 -7.99 8.09
C ALA A 199 0.41 -6.80 7.41
N LEU A 200 -0.12 -6.30 6.29
CA LEU A 200 0.43 -5.13 5.60
C LEU A 200 0.32 -3.86 6.44
N ALA A 201 -0.79 -3.66 7.14
CA ALA A 201 -0.97 -2.53 8.04
C ALA A 201 0.00 -2.60 9.24
N LEU A 202 0.20 -3.78 9.82
CA LEU A 202 1.21 -4.02 10.88
C LEU A 202 2.63 -3.74 10.40
N VAL A 203 2.98 -4.19 9.19
CA VAL A 203 4.28 -3.90 8.57
C VAL A 203 4.44 -2.39 8.37
N LEU A 204 3.41 -1.72 7.83
CA LEU A 204 3.46 -0.29 7.59
C LEU A 204 3.66 0.50 8.90
N ARG A 205 2.94 0.13 9.96
CA ARG A 205 3.14 0.67 11.31
C ARG A 205 4.56 0.47 11.81
N ALA A 206 5.13 -0.73 11.62
CA ALA A 206 6.49 -1.02 12.06
C ALA A 206 7.55 -0.22 11.29
N LEU A 207 7.30 0.11 10.01
CA LEU A 207 8.19 0.93 9.19
C LEU A 207 8.10 2.43 9.50
N ASP A 208 7.06 2.90 10.18
CA ASP A 208 6.87 4.31 10.52
C ASP A 208 7.50 4.72 11.86
N ASP A 209 8.60 5.46 11.77
CA ASP A 209 9.29 6.05 12.92
C ASP A 209 8.54 7.27 13.53
N GLY A 210 7.51 7.78 12.86
CA GLY A 210 6.68 8.89 13.32
C GLY A 210 7.25 10.29 13.08
N ALA A 211 8.37 10.42 12.37
CA ALA A 211 9.04 11.71 12.13
C ALA A 211 8.17 12.73 11.38
N GLN A 212 7.15 12.27 10.64
CA GLN A 212 6.21 13.11 9.90
C GLN A 212 4.76 13.01 10.41
N SER A 213 4.54 12.49 11.62
CA SER A 213 3.19 12.26 12.18
C SER A 213 2.32 13.52 12.22
N THR A 214 2.87 14.67 12.65
CA THR A 214 2.14 15.95 12.65
C THR A 214 1.74 16.40 11.24
N ALA A 215 2.67 16.32 10.28
CA ALA A 215 2.40 16.66 8.89
C ALA A 215 1.33 15.74 8.31
N LEU A 216 1.49 14.43 8.50
CA LEU A 216 0.58 13.43 7.96
C LEU A 216 -0.80 13.48 8.62
N ALA A 217 -0.89 13.83 9.91
CA ALA A 217 -2.18 14.11 10.58
C ALA A 217 -2.89 15.32 9.94
N ALA A 218 -2.17 16.41 9.67
CA ALA A 218 -2.76 17.58 9.03
C ALA A 218 -3.24 17.28 7.60
N PHE A 219 -2.46 16.53 6.83
CA PHE A 219 -2.83 16.08 5.48
C PHE A 219 -3.84 14.91 5.46
N ALA A 220 -4.17 14.28 6.61
CA ALA A 220 -5.20 13.25 6.71
C ALA A 220 -6.63 13.82 6.76
N HIS A 221 -6.79 15.14 6.85
CA HIS A 221 -8.11 15.77 6.70
C HIS A 221 -8.69 15.49 5.30
N ALA A 222 -10.01 15.45 5.21
CA ALA A 222 -10.74 15.33 3.96
C ALA A 222 -10.42 16.51 3.03
N TYR A 223 -10.27 16.22 1.75
CA TYR A 223 -10.21 17.25 0.71
C TYR A 223 -11.55 17.98 0.61
N THR A 224 -11.51 19.31 0.51
CA THR A 224 -12.70 20.13 0.25
C THR A 224 -12.51 21.00 -0.99
N ASP A 225 -13.60 21.28 -1.70
CA ASP A 225 -13.59 22.19 -2.85
C ASP A 225 -13.98 23.64 -2.45
N ARG A 226 -14.05 24.53 -3.45
CA ARG A 226 -14.49 25.93 -3.24
C ARG A 226 -16.00 26.09 -3.08
N GLU A 227 -16.80 25.09 -3.41
CA GLU A 227 -18.27 25.12 -3.33
C GLU A 227 -18.81 24.62 -1.99
N GLY A 228 -17.98 23.98 -1.17
CA GLY A 228 -18.39 23.43 0.12
C GLY A 228 -18.43 21.90 0.17
N GLY A 229 -18.15 21.21 -0.94
CA GLY A 229 -18.08 19.75 -1.00
C GLY A 229 -16.95 19.20 -0.14
N VAL A 230 -17.26 18.19 0.69
CA VAL A 230 -16.27 17.44 1.48
C VAL A 230 -16.18 16.03 0.91
N TYR A 231 -15.01 15.68 0.40
CA TYR A 231 -14.78 14.44 -0.34
C TYR A 231 -14.32 13.29 0.57
N PRO A 232 -14.64 12.02 0.24
CA PRO A 232 -14.26 10.84 1.02
C PRO A 232 -12.84 10.35 0.69
N PHE A 233 -11.89 11.28 0.54
CA PHE A 233 -10.45 11.04 0.40
C PHE A 233 -9.69 12.23 1.01
N THR A 234 -8.45 11.99 1.38
CA THR A 234 -7.61 12.91 2.15
C THR A 234 -6.94 13.96 1.28
N LEU A 235 -6.52 15.07 1.90
CA LEU A 235 -5.63 16.04 1.28
C LEU A 235 -4.30 15.40 0.84
N TYR A 236 -3.78 14.43 1.61
CA TYR A 236 -2.58 13.69 1.21
C TYR A 236 -2.76 13.00 -0.14
N GLU A 237 -3.87 12.29 -0.33
CA GLU A 237 -4.17 11.59 -1.59
C GLU A 237 -4.29 12.60 -2.74
N ALA A 238 -5.07 13.66 -2.55
CA ALA A 238 -5.25 14.74 -3.53
C ALA A 238 -3.92 15.37 -3.98
N TRP A 239 -3.07 15.74 -3.03
CA TRP A 239 -1.76 16.34 -3.31
C TRP A 239 -0.77 15.32 -3.93
N SER A 240 -0.87 14.06 -3.53
CA SER A 240 0.03 13.01 -4.03
C SER A 240 -0.22 12.65 -5.49
N ALA A 241 -1.42 12.95 -6.03
CA ALA A 241 -1.75 12.70 -7.43
C ALA A 241 -0.95 13.55 -8.43
N GLY A 242 -0.22 14.57 -7.96
CA GLY A 242 0.62 15.42 -8.82
C GLY A 242 -0.16 16.22 -9.86
N ARG A 243 -1.49 16.35 -9.68
CA ARG A 243 -2.36 17.10 -10.58
C ARG A 243 -2.71 18.45 -10.00
N GLU A 244 -3.13 19.35 -10.89
CA GLU A 244 -3.76 20.60 -10.46
C GLU A 244 -5.07 20.27 -9.72
N MET A 245 -5.22 20.83 -8.53
CA MET A 245 -6.38 20.65 -7.68
C MET A 245 -6.83 22.00 -7.14
N GLU A 246 -8.12 22.10 -6.82
CA GLU A 246 -8.60 23.29 -6.14
C GLU A 246 -8.06 23.34 -4.71
N MET A 247 -7.72 24.54 -4.27
CA MET A 247 -7.20 24.77 -2.93
C MET A 247 -8.03 25.88 -2.29
N PRO A 248 -9.11 25.56 -1.57
CA PRO A 248 -9.86 26.57 -0.86
C PRO A 248 -9.04 27.15 0.30
N ASP A 249 -9.26 28.43 0.61
CA ASP A 249 -8.57 29.13 1.70
C ASP A 249 -8.69 28.38 3.03
N VAL A 250 -9.82 27.71 3.31
CA VAL A 250 -10.00 26.97 4.56
C VAL A 250 -8.99 25.83 4.73
N ASP A 251 -8.70 25.06 3.67
CA ASP A 251 -7.82 23.89 3.76
C ASP A 251 -6.37 24.34 3.78
N THR A 252 -6.04 25.37 2.98
CA THR A 252 -4.69 25.92 2.91
C THR A 252 -4.29 26.61 4.21
N LEU A 253 -5.18 27.44 4.77
CA LEU A 253 -4.98 28.07 6.07
C LEU A 253 -5.09 27.05 7.20
N GLY A 254 -5.95 26.03 7.07
CA GLY A 254 -6.01 24.85 7.93
C GLY A 254 -4.64 24.20 8.13
N LEU A 255 -4.05 23.75 7.02
CA LEU A 255 -2.71 23.17 6.98
C LEU A 255 -1.66 24.13 7.53
N LEU A 256 -1.69 25.41 7.15
CA LEU A 256 -0.75 26.41 7.65
C LEU A 256 -0.84 26.53 9.18
N HIS A 257 -2.04 26.69 9.72
CA HIS A 257 -2.26 26.88 11.15
C HIS A 257 -1.81 25.66 11.95
N ASP A 258 -2.12 24.45 11.49
CA ASP A 258 -1.74 23.22 12.20
C ASP A 258 -0.25 22.92 12.11
N LEU A 259 0.42 23.25 11.00
CA LEU A 259 1.82 22.90 10.76
C LEU A 259 2.83 23.96 11.18
N THR A 260 2.47 25.23 11.12
CA THR A 260 3.39 26.34 11.41
C THR A 260 2.90 27.24 12.54
N ASN A 261 1.66 27.06 13.00
CA ASN A 261 1.00 27.95 13.95
C ASN A 261 0.99 29.42 13.49
N ASP A 262 1.03 29.66 12.18
CA ASP A 262 0.98 30.99 11.59
C ASP A 262 -0.46 31.42 11.28
N TRP A 263 -1.02 32.25 12.16
CA TRP A 263 -2.38 32.79 12.04
C TRP A 263 -2.44 34.20 11.44
N LYS A 264 -1.30 34.77 11.04
CA LYS A 264 -1.20 36.22 10.79
C LYS A 264 -0.69 36.56 9.39
N THR A 265 0.19 35.74 8.81
CA THR A 265 0.81 36.07 7.53
C THR A 265 -0.19 36.02 6.37
N PHE A 266 -1.09 35.04 6.39
CA PHE A 266 -2.13 34.84 5.39
C PHE A 266 -3.49 34.84 6.09
N VAL A 267 -4.45 35.59 5.56
CA VAL A 267 -5.80 35.74 6.15
C VAL A 267 -6.81 35.70 5.02
N ALA A 268 -7.85 34.87 5.17
CA ALA A 268 -8.94 34.75 4.19
C ALA A 268 -9.71 36.09 4.03
N PRO A 269 -10.12 36.48 2.81
CA PRO A 269 -9.69 35.92 1.53
C PRO A 269 -8.20 36.16 1.28
N VAL A 270 -7.46 35.10 0.94
CA VAL A 270 -6.05 35.22 0.61
C VAL A 270 -5.92 35.91 -0.76
N PRO A 271 -5.28 37.09 -0.85
CA PRO A 271 -5.14 37.79 -2.12
C PRO A 271 -4.34 36.97 -3.13
N GLN A 272 -4.73 37.01 -4.42
CA GLN A 272 -4.07 36.24 -5.49
C GLN A 272 -2.55 36.45 -5.55
N LYS A 273 -2.08 37.68 -5.28
CA LYS A 273 -0.63 38.01 -5.21
C LYS A 273 0.15 37.23 -4.14
N GLN A 274 -0.54 36.61 -3.18
CA GLN A 274 0.05 35.82 -2.10
C GLN A 274 -0.04 34.30 -2.36
N HIS A 275 -0.81 33.86 -3.36
CA HIS A 275 -1.07 32.43 -3.62
C HIS A 275 0.22 31.64 -3.87
N ALA A 276 1.10 32.11 -4.76
CA ALA A 276 2.39 31.45 -5.02
C ALA A 276 3.24 31.32 -3.75
N LYS A 277 3.27 32.36 -2.89
CA LYS A 277 4.02 32.32 -1.64
C LYS A 277 3.41 31.34 -0.62
N LEU A 278 2.08 31.29 -0.52
CA LEU A 278 1.38 30.36 0.36
C LEU A 278 1.55 28.91 -0.12
N TYR A 279 1.23 28.64 -1.38
CA TYR A 279 1.19 27.28 -1.91
C TYR A 279 2.58 26.73 -2.18
N GLU A 280 3.35 27.38 -3.06
CA GLU A 280 4.68 26.89 -3.47
C GLU A 280 5.75 27.24 -2.43
N GLY A 281 5.66 28.43 -1.85
CA GLY A 281 6.67 28.93 -0.92
C GLY A 281 6.56 28.39 0.51
N THR A 282 5.37 27.92 0.92
CA THR A 282 5.11 27.54 2.33
C THR A 282 4.56 26.13 2.46
N LEU A 283 3.42 25.81 1.84
CA LEU A 283 2.76 24.52 2.03
C LEU A 283 3.46 23.36 1.30
N PHE A 284 3.91 23.57 0.07
CA PHE A 284 4.60 22.53 -0.70
C PHE A 284 5.89 22.04 -0.01
N PRO A 285 6.76 22.90 0.54
CA PRO A 285 7.89 22.48 1.37
C PRO A 285 7.53 21.67 2.62
N LEU A 286 6.31 21.79 3.14
CA LEU A 286 5.82 20.98 4.26
C LEU A 286 5.29 19.62 3.80
N PHE A 287 4.71 19.56 2.60
CA PHE A 287 4.20 18.32 2.02
C PHE A 287 5.32 17.40 1.51
N VAL A 288 6.36 17.95 0.87
CA VAL A 288 7.43 17.15 0.25
C VAL A 288 8.08 16.16 1.23
N PRO A 289 8.50 16.54 2.45
CA PRO A 289 9.04 15.61 3.42
C PRO A 289 8.03 14.55 3.88
N ALA A 290 6.75 14.92 4.05
CA ALA A 290 5.69 13.99 4.43
C ALA A 290 5.47 12.91 3.34
N ARG A 291 5.43 13.32 2.06
CA ARG A 291 5.35 12.39 0.92
C ARG A 291 6.61 11.51 0.82
N ALA A 292 7.80 12.10 0.92
CA ALA A 292 9.07 11.37 0.88
C ALA A 292 9.23 10.38 2.05
N HIS A 293 8.51 10.61 3.16
CA HIS A 293 8.42 9.68 4.27
C HIS A 293 7.42 8.55 4.02
N ARG A 294 6.19 8.89 3.64
CA ARG A 294 5.05 7.97 3.55
C ARG A 294 5.12 7.07 2.30
N ALA A 295 5.27 7.63 1.11
CA ALA A 295 5.20 6.88 -0.15
C ALA A 295 6.15 5.65 -0.23
N PRO A 296 7.45 5.74 0.12
CA PRO A 296 8.33 4.58 0.07
C PRO A 296 8.00 3.52 1.12
N ARG A 297 7.50 3.92 2.30
CA ARG A 297 7.08 3.00 3.36
C ARG A 297 5.82 2.24 2.96
N GLU A 298 4.87 2.92 2.31
CA GLU A 298 3.71 2.27 1.69
C GLU A 298 4.17 1.28 0.62
N GLY A 299 5.11 1.67 -0.25
CA GLY A 299 5.62 0.76 -1.28
C GLY A 299 6.39 -0.45 -0.73
N LEU A 300 7.18 -0.26 0.33
CA LEU A 300 7.83 -1.35 1.05
C LEU A 300 6.81 -2.27 1.72
N ALA A 301 5.80 -1.72 2.40
CA ALA A 301 4.73 -2.53 2.98
C ALA A 301 4.01 -3.33 1.90
N GLN A 302 3.59 -2.70 0.80
CA GLN A 302 2.89 -3.38 -0.30
C GLN A 302 3.71 -4.53 -0.92
N THR A 303 5.02 -4.35 -1.09
CA THR A 303 5.93 -5.40 -1.61
C THR A 303 6.29 -6.48 -0.58
N TYR A 304 5.83 -6.35 0.67
CA TYR A 304 6.05 -7.37 1.69
C TYR A 304 5.31 -8.66 1.35
N LEU A 305 4.04 -8.61 0.94
CA LEU A 305 3.25 -9.80 0.59
C LEU A 305 2.99 -9.98 -0.90
N ARG A 306 3.30 -8.98 -1.73
CA ARG A 306 2.89 -8.97 -3.13
C ARG A 306 4.08 -8.96 -4.05
N ALA A 307 4.03 -9.77 -5.10
CA ALA A 307 5.03 -9.78 -6.15
C ALA A 307 4.99 -8.47 -6.95
N GLU A 308 3.80 -7.94 -7.23
CA GLU A 308 3.64 -6.79 -8.12
C GLU A 308 2.53 -5.86 -7.65
N PRO A 309 2.69 -5.21 -6.48
CA PRO A 309 1.73 -4.22 -6.05
C PRO A 309 1.69 -3.02 -6.99
N GLY A 310 0.52 -2.38 -7.12
CA GLY A 310 0.48 -1.00 -7.59
C GLY A 310 1.18 -0.11 -6.56
N LEU A 311 2.14 0.68 -7.02
CA LEU A 311 2.89 1.63 -6.20
C LEU A 311 2.47 3.05 -6.58
N SER A 312 2.63 3.99 -5.64
CA SER A 312 2.41 5.41 -5.90
C SER A 312 3.35 5.92 -6.98
N GLU A 313 2.91 6.95 -7.71
CA GLU A 313 3.65 7.55 -8.82
C GLU A 313 5.11 7.85 -8.48
N GLY A 314 6.02 7.37 -9.33
CA GLY A 314 7.47 7.53 -9.22
C GLY A 314 8.19 6.35 -8.58
N TYR A 315 7.46 5.36 -8.05
CA TYR A 315 8.02 4.16 -7.43
C TYR A 315 7.74 2.88 -8.21
N GLU A 316 7.13 2.91 -9.38
CA GLU A 316 6.80 1.73 -10.19
C GLU A 316 8.04 0.90 -10.52
N ALA A 317 9.15 1.56 -10.85
CA ALA A 317 10.44 0.92 -11.12
C ALA A 317 11.19 0.45 -9.84
N ALA A 318 10.62 0.68 -8.65
CA ALA A 318 11.23 0.32 -7.37
C ALA A 318 10.92 -1.11 -6.91
N VAL A 319 9.95 -1.80 -7.51
CA VAL A 319 9.44 -3.12 -7.04
C VAL A 319 10.58 -4.11 -6.75
N ILE A 320 11.45 -4.41 -7.73
CA ILE A 320 12.58 -5.32 -7.54
C ILE A 320 13.52 -4.85 -6.43
N ARG A 321 13.75 -3.53 -6.34
CA ARG A 321 14.65 -2.95 -5.34
C ARG A 321 14.09 -3.10 -3.92
N PHE A 322 12.77 -3.03 -3.78
CA PHE A 322 12.09 -3.31 -2.52
C PHE A 322 12.11 -4.81 -2.18
N HIS A 323 11.93 -5.70 -3.15
CA HIS A 323 12.09 -7.14 -2.91
C HIS A 323 13.52 -7.50 -2.47
N ALA A 324 14.53 -6.97 -3.15
CA ALA A 324 15.92 -7.16 -2.78
C ALA A 324 16.20 -6.61 -1.37
N LEU A 325 15.60 -5.46 -1.02
CA LEU A 325 15.79 -4.88 0.31
C LEU A 325 15.13 -5.73 1.40
N TRP A 326 13.93 -6.25 1.15
CA TRP A 326 13.26 -7.16 2.07
C TRP A 326 14.07 -8.43 2.31
N ASP A 327 14.54 -9.06 1.24
CA ASP A 327 15.38 -10.24 1.31
C ASP A 327 16.73 -9.96 2.02
N TYR A 328 17.37 -8.82 1.75
CA TYR A 328 18.59 -8.38 2.43
C TYR A 328 18.37 -8.19 3.95
N MET A 329 17.19 -7.69 4.35
CA MET A 329 16.81 -7.53 5.75
C MET A 329 16.25 -8.82 6.38
N ASN A 330 16.37 -9.97 5.72
CA ASN A 330 15.81 -11.26 6.12
C ASN A 330 14.30 -11.19 6.40
N GLU A 331 13.58 -10.33 5.68
CA GLU A 331 12.13 -10.15 5.78
C GLU A 331 11.65 -9.81 7.19
N LEU A 332 12.49 -9.10 7.96
CA LEU A 332 12.18 -8.66 9.32
C LEU A 332 11.83 -7.17 9.31
N PRO A 333 10.54 -6.80 9.48
CA PRO A 333 10.13 -5.39 9.52
C PRO A 333 10.92 -4.53 10.52
N PRO A 334 11.25 -4.99 11.75
CA PRO A 334 12.06 -4.19 12.68
C PRO A 334 13.48 -3.90 12.17
N LYS A 335 14.11 -4.82 11.43
CA LYS A 335 15.45 -4.59 10.84
C LYS A 335 15.38 -3.54 9.75
N LEU A 336 14.38 -3.65 8.87
CA LEU A 336 14.17 -2.67 7.83
C LEU A 336 13.84 -1.30 8.45
N ALA A 337 12.95 -1.24 9.43
CA ALA A 337 12.61 -0.01 10.15
C ALA A 337 13.86 0.66 10.76
N GLY A 338 14.74 -0.10 11.41
CA GLY A 338 16.03 0.42 11.90
C GLY A 338 16.86 1.06 10.79
N ALA A 339 17.00 0.38 9.64
CA ALA A 339 17.69 0.93 8.48
C ALA A 339 17.00 2.19 7.92
N LEU A 340 15.65 2.27 7.94
CA LEU A 340 14.92 3.48 7.56
C LEU A 340 15.25 4.65 8.49
N SER A 341 15.23 4.42 9.81
CA SER A 341 15.44 5.46 10.83
C SER A 341 16.87 5.99 10.87
N GLU A 342 17.88 5.14 10.62
CA GLU A 342 19.29 5.55 10.52
C GLU A 342 19.53 6.47 9.31
N ASN A 343 18.69 6.37 8.28
CA ASN A 343 18.84 7.07 7.01
C ASN A 343 17.78 8.17 6.82
N ARG A 344 17.93 9.27 7.57
CA ARG A 344 16.98 10.41 7.55
C ARG A 344 16.73 11.02 6.18
N ASN A 345 17.69 10.95 5.25
CA ASN A 345 17.48 11.36 3.86
C ASN A 345 17.19 10.14 3.00
N TRP A 346 15.91 9.77 2.97
CA TRP A 346 15.46 8.55 2.31
C TRP A 346 15.74 8.57 0.80
N ASP A 347 15.52 9.68 0.12
CA ASP A 347 15.79 9.80 -1.32
C ASP A 347 17.26 9.50 -1.63
N LYS A 348 18.17 10.01 -0.80
CA LYS A 348 19.60 9.73 -0.93
C LYS A 348 19.90 8.26 -0.66
N TYR A 349 19.37 7.69 0.41
CA TYR A 349 19.57 6.28 0.74
C TYR A 349 19.04 5.38 -0.38
N PHE A 350 17.83 5.63 -0.88
CA PHE A 350 17.22 4.82 -1.92
C PHE A 350 17.97 4.92 -3.25
N LYS A 351 18.50 6.10 -3.60
CA LYS A 351 19.42 6.27 -4.73
C LYS A 351 20.71 5.47 -4.55
N GLN A 352 21.29 5.47 -3.34
CA GLN A 352 22.48 4.70 -3.02
C GLN A 352 22.22 3.19 -3.06
N TRP A 353 21.13 2.73 -2.47
CA TRP A 353 20.65 1.34 -2.52
C TRP A 353 20.44 0.86 -3.95
N THR A 354 19.79 1.68 -4.78
CA THR A 354 19.64 1.43 -6.21
C THR A 354 21.00 1.26 -6.89
N ALA A 355 21.93 2.18 -6.63
CA ALA A 355 23.26 2.13 -7.24
C ALA A 355 24.09 0.93 -6.73
N SER A 356 23.89 0.47 -5.49
CA SER A 356 24.56 -0.72 -4.97
C SER A 356 24.04 -2.00 -5.61
N LEU A 357 22.74 -2.09 -5.89
CA LEU A 357 22.17 -3.25 -6.59
C LEU A 357 22.77 -3.44 -7.99
N ALA A 358 23.08 -2.35 -8.70
CA ALA A 358 23.77 -2.42 -10.00
C ALA A 358 25.19 -3.01 -9.91
N LYS A 359 25.81 -2.98 -8.72
CA LYS A 359 27.15 -3.52 -8.46
C LYS A 359 27.12 -4.88 -7.77
N GLN A 360 25.99 -5.27 -7.18
CA GLN A 360 25.81 -6.48 -6.39
C GLN A 360 24.78 -7.39 -7.05
N GLN A 361 25.20 -8.04 -8.14
CA GLN A 361 24.34 -8.89 -8.96
C GLN A 361 23.58 -9.93 -8.13
N VAL A 362 24.23 -10.56 -7.16
CA VAL A 362 23.58 -11.56 -6.28
C VAL A 362 22.41 -10.98 -5.49
N LEU A 363 22.51 -9.75 -4.97
CA LEU A 363 21.38 -9.11 -4.25
C LEU A 363 20.25 -8.76 -5.20
N TYR A 364 20.57 -8.32 -6.41
CA TYR A 364 19.58 -8.02 -7.44
C TYR A 364 18.80 -9.29 -7.84
N GLU A 365 19.51 -10.39 -8.09
CA GLU A 365 18.91 -11.71 -8.37
C GLU A 365 18.04 -12.22 -7.21
N ARG A 366 18.49 -12.05 -5.95
CA ARG A 366 17.66 -12.41 -4.78
C ARG A 366 16.34 -11.63 -4.74
N GLY A 367 16.32 -10.37 -5.17
CA GLY A 367 15.09 -9.60 -5.32
C GLY A 367 14.10 -10.22 -6.31
N HIS A 368 14.60 -10.64 -7.46
CA HIS A 368 13.80 -11.36 -8.47
C HIS A 368 13.32 -12.73 -7.98
N VAL A 369 14.17 -13.51 -7.31
CA VAL A 369 13.80 -14.80 -6.72
C VAL A 369 12.68 -14.61 -5.69
N ARG A 370 12.79 -13.60 -4.81
CA ARG A 370 11.75 -13.28 -3.84
C ARG A 370 10.43 -12.90 -4.54
N GLN A 371 10.49 -12.07 -5.58
CA GLN A 371 9.31 -11.68 -6.33
C GLN A 371 8.60 -12.88 -6.97
N LEU A 372 9.35 -13.75 -7.66
CA LEU A 372 8.80 -14.96 -8.27
C LEU A 372 8.17 -15.89 -7.23
N ARG A 373 8.78 -16.03 -6.05
CA ARG A 373 8.21 -16.85 -4.97
C ARG A 373 6.87 -16.31 -4.48
N LEU A 374 6.74 -14.99 -4.35
CA LEU A 374 5.46 -14.36 -4.01
C LEU A 374 4.44 -14.55 -5.14
N LEU A 375 4.87 -14.46 -6.40
CA LEU A 375 3.99 -14.66 -7.54
C LEU A 375 3.46 -16.10 -7.61
N ASP A 376 4.31 -17.08 -7.33
CA ASP A 376 3.90 -18.49 -7.29
C ASP A 376 2.80 -18.71 -6.21
N ASP A 377 2.95 -18.09 -5.03
CA ASP A 377 1.90 -18.11 -3.99
C ASP A 377 0.61 -17.38 -4.44
N GLU A 378 0.75 -16.20 -5.05
CA GLU A 378 -0.37 -15.42 -5.56
C GLU A 378 -1.17 -16.19 -6.64
N LEU A 379 -0.48 -16.95 -7.50
CA LEU A 379 -1.11 -17.82 -8.49
C LEU A 379 -1.80 -19.02 -7.83
N ALA A 380 -1.15 -19.64 -6.84
CA ALA A 380 -1.72 -20.76 -6.09
C ALA A 380 -3.03 -20.38 -5.39
N LEU A 381 -3.10 -19.18 -4.81
CA LEU A 381 -4.32 -18.68 -4.16
C LEU A 381 -5.47 -18.42 -5.14
N ARG A 382 -5.18 -17.85 -6.31
CA ARG A 382 -6.20 -17.69 -7.37
C ARG A 382 -6.73 -19.04 -7.85
N GLN A 383 -5.82 -20.00 -8.05
CA GLN A 383 -6.21 -21.36 -8.43
C GLN A 383 -7.01 -22.06 -7.33
N LEU A 384 -6.68 -21.82 -6.06
CA LEU A 384 -7.46 -22.34 -4.94
C LEU A 384 -8.89 -21.79 -4.97
N LEU A 385 -9.07 -20.48 -5.13
CA LEU A 385 -10.40 -19.89 -5.25
C LEU A 385 -11.18 -20.48 -6.43
N LEU A 386 -10.52 -20.67 -7.57
CA LEU A 386 -11.12 -21.28 -8.75
C LEU A 386 -11.58 -22.72 -8.46
N SER A 387 -10.77 -23.51 -7.78
CA SER A 387 -11.12 -24.86 -7.34
C SER A 387 -12.30 -24.86 -6.36
N CYS A 388 -12.32 -23.96 -5.37
CA CYS A 388 -13.45 -23.79 -4.44
C CYS A 388 -14.76 -23.52 -5.20
N MET A 389 -14.74 -22.60 -6.17
CA MET A 389 -15.93 -22.29 -6.98
C MET A 389 -16.34 -23.45 -7.91
N ARG A 390 -15.39 -24.25 -8.40
CA ARG A 390 -15.68 -25.46 -9.19
C ARG A 390 -16.34 -26.54 -8.34
N GLU A 391 -15.81 -26.80 -7.16
CA GLU A 391 -16.33 -27.81 -6.23
C GLU A 391 -17.75 -27.49 -5.77
N LEU A 392 -18.05 -26.22 -5.54
CA LEU A 392 -19.41 -25.75 -5.23
C LEU A 392 -20.35 -25.72 -6.45
N GLY A 393 -19.85 -26.01 -7.65
CA GLY A 393 -20.66 -26.04 -8.87
C GLY A 393 -21.20 -24.67 -9.30
N VAL A 394 -20.49 -23.59 -8.94
CA VAL A 394 -20.97 -22.22 -9.14
C VAL A 394 -20.39 -21.50 -10.37
N LEU A 395 -19.42 -22.12 -11.06
CA LEU A 395 -18.86 -21.59 -12.31
C LEU A 395 -19.72 -21.93 -13.54
N GLY A 396 -19.52 -21.19 -14.63
CA GLY A 396 -20.17 -21.43 -15.93
C GLY A 396 -21.58 -20.85 -16.09
N ARG A 397 -22.10 -20.17 -15.07
CA ARG A 397 -23.39 -19.48 -15.13
C ARG A 397 -23.30 -18.22 -16.00
N THR A 398 -24.34 -17.95 -16.78
CA THR A 398 -24.46 -16.75 -17.63
C THR A 398 -25.57 -15.81 -17.19
N ALA A 399 -26.35 -16.22 -16.18
CA ALA A 399 -27.42 -15.45 -15.57
C ALA A 399 -27.55 -15.84 -14.09
N LEU A 400 -28.14 -14.95 -13.29
CA LEU A 400 -28.50 -15.26 -11.90
C LEU A 400 -29.52 -16.40 -11.87
N PRO A 401 -29.41 -17.33 -10.90
CA PRO A 401 -30.44 -18.33 -10.66
C PRO A 401 -31.79 -17.62 -10.43
N LYS A 402 -32.87 -18.14 -11.05
CA LYS A 402 -34.21 -17.67 -10.69
C LYS A 402 -34.43 -17.99 -9.22
N ALA A 403 -34.87 -17.01 -8.43
CA ALA A 403 -35.32 -17.27 -7.07
C ALA A 403 -36.29 -18.45 -7.13
N ALA A 404 -36.04 -19.50 -6.34
CA ALA A 404 -36.94 -20.63 -6.24
C ALA A 404 -38.33 -20.05 -5.97
N GLY A 405 -39.24 -20.21 -6.92
CA GLY A 405 -40.58 -19.66 -6.81
C GLY A 405 -41.17 -20.12 -5.49
N THR A 406 -41.70 -19.18 -4.72
CA THR A 406 -42.79 -19.46 -3.78
C THR A 406 -43.99 -19.92 -4.61
N ASP A 407 -43.88 -21.10 -5.23
CA ASP A 407 -44.95 -21.74 -5.95
C ASP A 407 -45.79 -22.51 -4.92
N GLY A 408 -46.85 -21.84 -4.48
CA GLY A 408 -48.13 -22.45 -4.11
C GLY A 408 -48.16 -23.38 -2.89
N HIS A 409 -48.48 -22.81 -1.73
CA HIS A 409 -49.39 -23.46 -0.79
C HIS A 409 -50.64 -22.61 -0.61
#